data_AF-A0A8D3BZC0-F1
#
_entry.id   AF-A0A8D3BZC0-F1
#
_cell.length_a   1.000
_cell.length_b   1.000
_cell.length_c   1.000
_cell.angle_alpha   90.00
_cell.angle_beta   90.00
_cell.angle_gamma   90.00
#
_symmetry.space_group_name_H-M   'P 1'
#
loop_
_entity.id
_entity.type
_entity.pdbx_description
1 polymer ?
#
loop_
_entity_poly.entity_id
_entity_poly.type
_entity_poly.pdbx_seq_one_letter_code
_entity_poly.pdbx_strand_id
1 'polypeptide(L)'
;GEKPNSCHAATAQSEDSSLRPQRKEVILLMQALNSLSTPEEKLAALCKKYADLLEESRCMQKRLKALQKKQSQIVKEKIHLQGEHSKAILARSKLESLCRELQRHNKTLKDENAQRSREYEEQRKEAMLHFQMTLSDIEVQMEQHSSHNTKLRQENMELAEKLKKLIEQYELREEHIDKVFKHKELQQQLMDAKLQRITEMMKEVEEKQQRERDFLLKDATESRRKCELMKEQETQLKQQLSLYMDKFEEFQSTLAKSNEVFTTFRQEMEKMTKKIKKLEKETTQWKTKWESNNQALLQMAEEKTLRDGHFKALQGKLELLERLCRALQKERNDLNNRLSLLQEQEDKGTAAAPEDQRQEPSEEEEGEVDGEEGEVLEEGDRQEMEGVHQAPRPPELDSSLADTDITTTATTTSQSADTPTAQQD
;
A
#
# COMPACT_ATOMS: atom_id res chain seq x y z
N GLY A 1 -55.81 -141.15 -7.80
CA GLY A 1 -56.96 -142.08 -7.74
C GLY A 1 -56.84 -143.02 -8.91
N GLU A 2 -56.76 -144.34 -8.72
CA GLU A 2 -57.89 -145.19 -8.28
C GLU A 2 -58.99 -145.25 -9.36
N LYS A 3 -59.33 -146.39 -9.99
CA LYS A 3 -58.91 -147.79 -9.76
C LYS A 3 -58.79 -148.56 -11.10
N PRO A 4 -57.83 -149.50 -11.25
CA PRO A 4 -57.99 -150.67 -12.11
C PRO A 4 -58.72 -151.79 -11.36
N ASN A 5 -59.40 -152.68 -12.10
CA ASN A 5 -59.98 -154.00 -11.75
C ASN A 5 -61.31 -154.16 -12.50
N SER A 6 -61.81 -155.33 -12.88
CA SER A 6 -61.32 -156.72 -12.92
C SER A 6 -62.57 -157.52 -13.32
N CYS A 7 -62.47 -158.43 -14.27
CA CYS A 7 -63.10 -159.76 -14.22
C CYS A 7 -62.92 -160.50 -15.56
N HIS A 8 -61.86 -161.31 -15.61
CA HIS A 8 -61.93 -162.59 -16.30
C HIS A 8 -62.73 -163.60 -15.46
N ALA A 9 -62.93 -164.80 -16.01
CA ALA A 9 -63.50 -166.00 -15.38
C ALA A 9 -65.04 -166.04 -15.21
N ALA A 10 -65.69 -166.64 -16.22
CA ALA A 10 -66.89 -167.48 -16.07
C ALA A 10 -67.02 -168.44 -17.26
N THR A 11 -65.92 -169.14 -17.58
CA THR A 11 -65.93 -170.29 -18.50
C THR A 11 -66.09 -171.57 -17.67
N ALA A 12 -66.73 -172.60 -18.24
CA ALA A 12 -67.00 -173.91 -17.63
C ALA A 12 -67.98 -173.92 -16.43
N GLN A 13 -69.26 -174.20 -16.72
CA GLN A 13 -70.20 -175.05 -15.96
C GLN A 13 -71.63 -174.97 -16.55
N SER A 14 -71.90 -175.62 -17.69
CA SER A 14 -73.28 -175.99 -18.12
C SER A 14 -73.33 -176.98 -19.30
N GLU A 15 -72.55 -178.06 -19.28
CA GLU A 15 -72.62 -179.12 -20.32
C GLU A 15 -73.41 -180.37 -19.87
N ASP A 16 -73.73 -180.53 -18.57
CA ASP A 16 -74.47 -181.69 -18.03
C ASP A 16 -76.02 -181.53 -17.98
N SER A 17 -76.56 -180.42 -18.47
CA SER A 17 -78.00 -180.09 -18.34
C SER A 17 -78.85 -180.40 -19.57
N SER A 18 -78.27 -180.57 -20.77
CA SER A 18 -79.02 -180.70 -22.03
C SER A 18 -79.57 -182.13 -22.30
N LEU A 19 -78.91 -183.17 -21.78
CA LEU A 19 -79.31 -184.57 -22.00
C LEU A 19 -80.48 -185.03 -21.09
N ARG A 20 -80.73 -184.35 -19.96
CA ARG A 20 -81.82 -184.72 -19.03
C ARG A 20 -83.22 -184.39 -19.61
N PRO A 21 -83.47 -183.21 -20.23
CA PRO A 21 -84.70 -182.93 -20.95
C PRO A 21 -84.95 -183.90 -22.11
N GLN A 22 -83.92 -184.15 -22.93
CA GLN A 22 -84.02 -185.04 -24.09
C GLN A 22 -84.38 -186.47 -23.68
N ARG A 23 -83.78 -187.02 -22.60
CA ARG A 23 -84.19 -188.34 -22.06
C ARG A 23 -85.65 -188.35 -21.57
N LYS A 24 -86.13 -187.27 -20.94
CA LYS A 24 -87.54 -187.17 -20.52
C LYS A 24 -88.51 -187.07 -21.71
N GLU A 25 -88.17 -186.28 -22.73
CA GLU A 25 -88.96 -186.21 -23.97
C GLU A 25 -89.01 -187.56 -24.70
N VAL A 26 -87.89 -188.30 -24.78
CA VAL A 26 -87.87 -189.63 -25.41
C VAL A 26 -88.75 -190.63 -24.64
N ILE A 27 -88.78 -190.60 -23.30
CA ILE A 27 -89.67 -191.45 -22.50
C ILE A 27 -91.15 -191.08 -22.71
N LEU A 28 -91.47 -189.77 -22.70
CA LEU A 28 -92.83 -189.28 -22.97
C LEU A 28 -93.30 -189.65 -24.39
N LEU A 29 -92.41 -189.54 -25.39
CA LEU A 29 -92.69 -189.97 -26.76
C LEU A 29 -92.95 -191.48 -26.81
N MET A 30 -92.13 -192.30 -26.13
CA MET A 30 -92.30 -193.74 -26.08
C MET A 30 -93.63 -194.16 -25.41
N GLN A 31 -94.06 -193.46 -24.36
CA GLN A 31 -95.38 -193.68 -23.74
C GLN A 31 -96.53 -193.30 -24.68
N ALA A 32 -96.47 -192.12 -25.31
CA ALA A 32 -97.47 -191.67 -26.27
C ALA A 32 -97.58 -192.58 -27.50
N LEU A 33 -96.46 -193.20 -27.92
CA LEU A 33 -96.45 -194.21 -28.98
C LEU A 33 -97.01 -195.56 -28.51
N ASN A 34 -96.92 -195.91 -27.22
CA ASN A 34 -97.47 -197.17 -26.71
C ASN A 34 -98.97 -197.15 -26.47
N SER A 35 -99.60 -195.98 -26.32
CA SER A 35 -101.07 -195.85 -26.26
C SER A 35 -101.77 -195.99 -27.62
N LEU A 36 -101.02 -196.06 -28.73
CA LEU A 36 -101.55 -196.19 -30.09
C LEU A 36 -101.54 -197.67 -30.48
N SER A 37 -102.72 -198.22 -30.78
CA SER A 37 -102.90 -199.65 -31.03
C SER A 37 -102.52 -200.09 -32.45
N THR A 38 -102.40 -199.15 -33.39
CA THR A 38 -101.98 -199.42 -34.77
C THR A 38 -100.57 -198.89 -35.04
N PRO A 39 -99.75 -199.58 -35.86
CA PRO A 39 -98.40 -199.12 -36.20
C PRO A 39 -98.40 -197.82 -37.03
N GLU A 40 -99.46 -197.54 -37.78
CA GLU A 40 -99.59 -196.35 -38.63
C GLU A 40 -99.82 -195.06 -37.82
N GLU A 41 -100.60 -195.12 -36.74
CA GLU A 41 -100.75 -194.01 -35.79
C GLU A 41 -99.42 -193.63 -35.14
N LYS A 42 -98.60 -194.63 -34.77
CA LYS A 42 -97.25 -194.41 -34.21
C LYS A 42 -96.36 -193.66 -35.19
N LEU A 43 -96.37 -194.07 -36.46
CA LEU A 43 -95.58 -193.42 -37.51
C LEU A 43 -96.03 -191.97 -37.74
N ALA A 44 -97.34 -191.72 -37.80
CA ALA A 44 -97.90 -190.39 -38.01
C ALA A 44 -97.53 -189.41 -36.88
N ALA A 45 -97.60 -189.84 -35.61
CA ALA A 45 -97.20 -189.03 -34.46
C ALA A 45 -95.70 -188.67 -34.51
N LEU A 46 -94.85 -189.62 -34.91
CA LEU A 46 -93.40 -189.44 -35.01
C LEU A 46 -93.04 -188.47 -36.15
N CYS A 47 -93.66 -188.63 -37.33
CA CYS A 47 -93.53 -187.69 -38.46
C CYS A 47 -93.96 -186.27 -38.08
N LYS A 48 -95.06 -186.11 -37.33
CA LYS A 48 -95.51 -184.81 -36.85
C LYS A 48 -94.48 -184.14 -35.93
N LYS A 49 -93.96 -184.87 -34.92
CA LYS A 49 -92.93 -184.34 -33.99
C LYS A 49 -91.65 -183.91 -34.72
N TYR A 50 -91.25 -184.60 -35.79
CA TYR A 50 -90.12 -184.19 -36.63
C TYR A 50 -90.43 -182.96 -37.50
N ALA A 51 -91.65 -182.83 -38.02
CA ALA A 51 -92.08 -181.64 -38.76
C ALA A 51 -92.10 -180.40 -37.84
N ASP A 52 -92.66 -180.52 -36.64
CA ASP A 52 -92.70 -179.46 -35.62
C ASP A 52 -91.27 -178.99 -35.26
N LEU A 53 -90.35 -179.93 -35.00
CA LEU A 53 -88.92 -179.65 -34.72
C LEU A 53 -88.21 -178.94 -35.89
N LEU A 54 -88.52 -179.31 -37.13
CA LEU A 54 -87.93 -178.71 -38.32
C LEU A 54 -88.49 -177.29 -38.56
N GLU A 55 -89.77 -177.06 -38.26
CA GLU A 55 -90.39 -175.73 -38.26
C GLU A 55 -89.85 -174.84 -37.14
N GLU A 56 -89.67 -175.35 -35.92
CA GLU A 56 -89.00 -174.64 -34.82
C GLU A 56 -87.56 -174.26 -35.19
N SER A 57 -86.78 -175.20 -35.74
CA SER A 57 -85.43 -174.93 -36.25
C SER A 57 -85.44 -173.84 -37.34
N ARG A 58 -86.40 -173.88 -38.27
CA ARG A 58 -86.57 -172.85 -39.30
C ARG A 58 -87.00 -171.51 -38.72
N CYS A 59 -87.79 -171.50 -37.64
CA CYS A 59 -88.19 -170.31 -36.89
C CYS A 59 -86.99 -169.68 -36.15
N MET A 60 -86.21 -170.50 -35.43
CA MET A 60 -84.98 -170.06 -34.77
C MET A 60 -83.96 -169.51 -35.79
N GLN A 61 -83.78 -170.18 -36.93
CA GLN A 61 -82.88 -169.73 -38.01
C GLN A 61 -83.32 -168.37 -38.59
N LYS A 62 -84.63 -168.13 -38.75
CA LYS A 62 -85.17 -166.80 -39.11
C LYS A 62 -84.89 -165.76 -38.02
N ARG A 63 -85.11 -166.10 -36.75
CA ARG A 63 -84.89 -165.23 -35.59
C ARG A 63 -83.40 -164.88 -35.42
N LEU A 64 -82.50 -165.82 -35.65
CA LEU A 64 -81.05 -165.64 -35.60
C LEU A 64 -80.59 -164.72 -36.73
N LYS A 65 -81.06 -164.92 -37.97
CA LYS A 65 -80.81 -163.97 -39.09
C LYS A 65 -81.35 -162.56 -38.81
N ALA A 66 -82.51 -162.44 -38.16
CA ALA A 66 -83.06 -161.14 -37.76
C ALA A 66 -82.23 -160.45 -36.66
N LEU A 67 -81.77 -161.21 -35.65
CA LEU A 67 -80.87 -160.73 -34.60
C LEU A 67 -79.49 -160.34 -35.16
N GLN A 68 -78.93 -161.12 -36.08
CA GLN A 68 -77.67 -160.81 -36.76
C GLN A 68 -77.77 -159.52 -37.58
N LYS A 69 -78.89 -159.30 -38.29
CA LYS A 69 -79.16 -158.02 -38.96
C LYS A 69 -79.24 -156.87 -37.95
N LYS A 70 -79.98 -157.02 -36.84
CA LYS A 70 -80.03 -156.00 -35.76
C LYS A 70 -78.65 -155.72 -35.17
N GLN A 71 -77.84 -156.75 -34.91
CA GLN A 71 -76.46 -156.60 -34.44
C GLN A 71 -75.62 -155.79 -35.43
N SER A 72 -75.68 -156.11 -36.73
CA SER A 72 -74.94 -155.38 -37.76
C SER A 72 -75.38 -153.90 -37.87
N GLN A 73 -76.66 -153.62 -37.63
CA GLN A 73 -77.22 -152.27 -37.61
C GLN A 73 -76.72 -151.49 -36.38
N ILE A 74 -76.82 -152.09 -35.18
CA ILE A 74 -76.34 -151.50 -33.92
C ILE A 74 -74.82 -151.22 -33.98
N VAL A 75 -74.04 -152.08 -34.62
CA VAL A 75 -72.59 -151.84 -34.83
C VAL A 75 -72.34 -150.65 -35.75
N LYS A 76 -73.11 -150.50 -36.84
CA LYS A 76 -73.01 -149.33 -37.73
C LYS A 76 -73.41 -148.04 -37.02
N GLU A 77 -74.51 -148.07 -36.28
CA GLU A 77 -74.99 -146.94 -35.46
C GLU A 77 -73.96 -146.56 -34.38
N LYS A 78 -73.36 -147.53 -33.70
CA LYS A 78 -72.27 -147.30 -32.74
C LYS A 78 -71.07 -146.60 -33.40
N ILE A 79 -70.63 -147.06 -34.57
CA ILE A 79 -69.50 -146.44 -35.29
C ILE A 79 -69.86 -145.02 -35.75
N HIS A 80 -71.09 -144.81 -36.24
CA HIS A 80 -71.59 -143.50 -36.65
C HIS A 80 -71.60 -142.51 -35.47
N LEU A 81 -72.24 -142.88 -34.36
CA LEU A 81 -72.29 -142.08 -33.13
C LEU A 81 -70.89 -141.84 -32.53
N GLN A 82 -69.98 -142.80 -32.62
CA GLN A 82 -68.58 -142.62 -32.20
C GLN A 82 -67.84 -141.60 -33.07
N GLY A 83 -68.12 -141.57 -34.38
CA GLY A 83 -67.62 -140.56 -35.31
C GLY A 83 -68.20 -139.17 -35.04
N GLU A 84 -69.50 -139.07 -34.77
CA GLU A 84 -70.15 -137.82 -34.38
C GLU A 84 -69.63 -137.30 -33.03
N HIS A 85 -69.48 -138.18 -32.05
CA HIS A 85 -68.89 -137.85 -30.74
C HIS A 85 -67.46 -137.32 -30.89
N SER A 86 -66.65 -137.93 -31.75
CA SER A 86 -65.28 -137.48 -32.04
C SER A 86 -65.26 -136.08 -32.67
N LYS A 87 -66.16 -135.80 -33.62
CA LYS A 87 -66.34 -134.46 -34.21
C LYS A 87 -66.81 -133.44 -33.16
N ALA A 88 -67.75 -133.82 -32.28
CA ALA A 88 -68.23 -132.97 -31.21
C ALA A 88 -67.13 -132.61 -30.20
N ILE A 89 -66.24 -133.56 -29.85
CA ILE A 89 -65.07 -133.29 -29.00
C ILE A 89 -64.13 -132.27 -29.66
N LEU A 90 -63.82 -132.42 -30.95
CA LEU A 90 -62.97 -131.47 -31.67
C LEU A 90 -63.59 -130.07 -31.75
N ALA A 91 -64.90 -129.99 -32.04
CA ALA A 91 -65.63 -128.72 -32.02
C ALA A 91 -65.61 -128.08 -30.62
N ARG A 92 -65.83 -128.87 -29.56
CA ARG A 92 -65.77 -128.41 -28.16
C ARG A 92 -64.37 -127.90 -27.82
N SER A 93 -63.32 -128.63 -28.16
CA SER A 93 -61.92 -128.22 -27.93
C SER A 93 -61.57 -126.92 -28.67
N LYS A 94 -62.08 -126.73 -29.89
CA LYS A 94 -61.86 -125.48 -30.66
C LYS A 94 -62.60 -124.31 -30.02
N LEU A 95 -63.85 -124.50 -29.59
CA LEU A 95 -64.62 -123.49 -28.85
C LEU A 95 -63.96 -123.16 -27.50
N GLU A 96 -63.48 -124.16 -26.75
CA GLU A 96 -62.73 -123.96 -25.50
C GLU A 96 -61.46 -123.13 -25.71
N SER A 97 -60.70 -123.35 -26.80
CA SER A 97 -59.53 -122.51 -27.13
C SER A 97 -59.94 -121.07 -27.46
N LEU A 98 -60.92 -120.89 -28.34
CA LEU A 98 -61.43 -119.57 -28.73
C LEU A 98 -62.00 -118.80 -27.54
N CYS A 99 -62.72 -119.46 -26.62
CA CYS A 99 -63.19 -118.84 -25.38
C CYS A 99 -62.02 -118.43 -24.47
N ARG A 100 -60.97 -119.24 -24.34
CA ARG A 100 -59.76 -118.88 -23.57
C ARG A 100 -59.00 -117.72 -24.21
N GLU A 101 -58.86 -117.71 -25.53
CA GLU A 101 -58.23 -116.61 -26.29
C GLU A 101 -59.02 -115.31 -26.16
N LEU A 102 -60.34 -115.36 -26.36
CA LEU A 102 -61.24 -114.23 -26.15
C LEU A 102 -61.19 -113.71 -24.71
N GLN A 103 -61.12 -114.60 -23.71
CA GLN A 103 -60.99 -114.23 -22.30
C GLN A 103 -59.62 -113.58 -22.01
N ARG A 104 -58.52 -114.07 -22.60
CA ARG A 104 -57.19 -113.42 -22.53
C ARG A 104 -57.21 -112.05 -23.19
N HIS A 105 -57.81 -111.91 -24.37
CA HIS A 105 -57.91 -110.64 -25.09
C HIS A 105 -58.76 -109.62 -24.32
N ASN A 106 -59.90 -110.03 -23.76
CA ASN A 106 -60.71 -109.16 -22.90
C ASN A 106 -59.97 -108.74 -21.62
N LYS A 107 -59.19 -109.66 -21.01
CA LYS A 107 -58.33 -109.31 -19.88
C LYS A 107 -57.26 -108.30 -20.29
N THR A 108 -56.55 -108.55 -21.38
CA THR A 108 -55.49 -107.66 -21.90
C THR A 108 -56.04 -106.27 -22.22
N LEU A 109 -57.17 -106.17 -22.95
CA LEU A 109 -57.84 -104.89 -23.20
C LEU A 109 -58.25 -104.16 -21.91
N LYS A 110 -58.73 -104.89 -20.90
CA LYS A 110 -59.10 -104.29 -19.61
C LYS A 110 -57.87 -103.75 -18.87
N ASP A 111 -56.78 -104.53 -18.87
CA ASP A 111 -55.53 -104.17 -18.22
C ASP A 111 -54.85 -102.98 -18.95
N GLU A 112 -54.83 -102.98 -20.28
CA GLU A 112 -54.38 -101.87 -21.14
C GLU A 112 -55.23 -100.60 -20.97
N ASN A 113 -56.56 -100.72 -20.92
CA ASN A 113 -57.42 -99.56 -20.71
C ASN A 113 -57.25 -98.98 -19.29
N ALA A 114 -57.08 -99.84 -18.28
CA ALA A 114 -56.77 -99.41 -16.92
C ALA A 114 -55.35 -98.84 -16.77
N GLN A 115 -54.40 -99.25 -17.61
CA GLN A 115 -53.05 -98.68 -17.70
C GLN A 115 -53.08 -97.30 -18.38
N ARG A 116 -53.71 -97.20 -19.56
CA ARG A 116 -53.90 -95.93 -20.28
C ARG A 116 -54.65 -94.89 -19.45
N SER A 117 -55.65 -95.32 -18.67
CA SER A 117 -56.36 -94.42 -17.75
C SER A 117 -55.46 -93.89 -16.63
N ARG A 118 -54.49 -94.68 -16.15
CA ARG A 118 -53.51 -94.23 -15.15
C ARG A 118 -52.51 -93.26 -15.78
N GLU A 119 -51.98 -93.59 -16.95
CA GLU A 119 -51.05 -92.73 -17.70
C GLU A 119 -51.64 -91.35 -18.03
N TYR A 120 -52.90 -91.29 -18.49
CA TYR A 120 -53.57 -89.99 -18.70
C TYR A 120 -53.80 -89.22 -17.40
N GLU A 121 -54.04 -89.90 -16.27
CA GLU A 121 -54.22 -89.22 -14.99
C GLU A 121 -52.89 -88.75 -14.38
N GLU A 122 -51.81 -89.48 -14.61
CA GLU A 122 -50.43 -89.07 -14.28
C GLU A 122 -50.01 -87.85 -15.12
N GLN A 123 -50.16 -87.90 -16.46
CA GLN A 123 -49.91 -86.74 -17.33
C GLN A 123 -50.74 -85.51 -16.93
N ARG A 124 -52.00 -85.70 -16.51
CA ARG A 124 -52.84 -84.61 -16.01
C ARG A 124 -52.32 -84.02 -14.69
N LYS A 125 -51.80 -84.85 -13.78
CA LYS A 125 -51.18 -84.42 -12.52
C LYS A 125 -49.86 -83.70 -12.77
N GLU A 126 -49.03 -84.20 -13.66
CA GLU A 126 -47.77 -83.57 -14.08
C GLU A 126 -48.02 -82.20 -14.72
N ALA A 127 -48.98 -82.09 -15.66
CA ALA A 127 -49.35 -80.81 -16.26
C ALA A 127 -49.88 -79.82 -15.22
N MET A 128 -50.73 -80.27 -14.29
CA MET A 128 -51.24 -79.43 -13.19
C MET A 128 -50.13 -78.95 -12.27
N LEU A 129 -49.19 -79.83 -11.90
CA LEU A 129 -48.03 -79.50 -11.07
C LEU A 129 -47.09 -78.53 -11.80
N HIS A 130 -46.85 -78.71 -13.10
CA HIS A 130 -46.07 -77.78 -13.91
C HIS A 130 -46.71 -76.39 -13.95
N PHE A 131 -48.03 -76.29 -14.16
CA PHE A 131 -48.73 -75.01 -14.11
C PHE A 131 -48.65 -74.37 -12.71
N GLN A 132 -48.83 -75.15 -11.65
CA GLN A 132 -48.74 -74.65 -10.27
C GLN A 132 -47.33 -74.16 -9.93
N MET A 133 -46.29 -74.89 -10.35
CA MET A 133 -44.89 -74.50 -10.16
C MET A 133 -44.56 -73.23 -10.96
N THR A 134 -45.01 -73.14 -12.22
CA THR A 134 -44.83 -71.94 -13.05
C THR A 134 -45.53 -70.71 -12.44
N LEU A 135 -46.73 -70.87 -11.87
CA LEU A 135 -47.43 -69.80 -11.16
C LEU A 135 -46.66 -69.37 -9.90
N SER A 136 -46.16 -70.33 -9.12
CA SER A 136 -45.33 -70.04 -7.94
C SER A 136 -44.03 -69.33 -8.30
N ASP A 137 -43.38 -69.70 -9.40
CA ASP A 137 -42.19 -69.01 -9.91
C ASP A 137 -42.50 -67.56 -10.33
N ILE A 138 -43.65 -67.31 -10.95
CA ILE A 138 -44.12 -65.95 -11.29
C ILE A 138 -44.40 -65.14 -10.02
N GLU A 139 -45.08 -65.72 -9.03
CA GLU A 139 -45.34 -65.09 -7.72
C GLU A 139 -44.01 -64.71 -7.03
N VAL A 140 -43.04 -65.63 -6.99
CA VAL A 140 -41.70 -65.38 -6.45
C VAL A 140 -40.96 -64.28 -7.22
N GLN A 141 -41.06 -64.23 -8.55
CA GLN A 141 -40.46 -63.15 -9.35
C GLN A 141 -41.13 -61.79 -9.09
N MET A 142 -42.45 -61.75 -8.91
CA MET A 142 -43.18 -60.54 -8.54
C MET A 142 -42.78 -60.04 -7.14
N GLU A 143 -42.68 -60.94 -6.16
CA GLU A 143 -42.22 -60.63 -4.79
C GLU A 143 -40.76 -60.14 -4.81
N GLN A 144 -39.88 -60.80 -5.55
CA GLN A 144 -38.48 -60.37 -5.73
C GLN A 144 -38.40 -58.97 -6.35
N HIS A 145 -39.13 -58.71 -7.44
CA HIS A 145 -39.15 -57.40 -8.09
C HIS A 145 -39.74 -56.32 -7.18
N SER A 146 -40.81 -56.62 -6.44
CA SER A 146 -41.41 -55.73 -5.43
C SER A 146 -40.42 -55.39 -4.31
N SER A 147 -39.71 -56.39 -3.78
CA SER A 147 -38.70 -56.20 -2.73
C SER A 147 -37.48 -55.40 -3.22
N HIS A 148 -37.02 -55.64 -4.45
CA HIS A 148 -35.94 -54.88 -5.08
C HIS A 148 -36.33 -53.43 -5.34
N ASN A 149 -37.54 -53.21 -5.86
CA ASN A 149 -38.10 -51.87 -6.09
C ASN A 149 -38.29 -51.10 -4.77
N THR A 150 -38.64 -51.79 -3.68
CA THR A 150 -38.71 -51.21 -2.33
C THR A 150 -37.34 -50.83 -1.79
N LYS A 151 -36.31 -51.67 -1.96
CA LYS A 151 -34.91 -51.35 -1.62
C LYS A 151 -34.40 -50.14 -2.40
N LEU A 152 -34.65 -50.07 -3.71
CA LEU A 152 -34.32 -48.92 -4.55
C LEU A 152 -34.98 -47.62 -4.06
N ARG A 153 -36.23 -47.65 -3.58
CA ARG A 153 -36.88 -46.47 -2.97
C ARG A 153 -36.19 -46.06 -1.67
N GLN A 154 -35.86 -47.03 -0.81
CA GLN A 154 -35.16 -46.79 0.46
C GLN A 154 -33.76 -46.17 0.23
N GLU A 155 -32.97 -46.74 -0.69
CA GLU A 155 -31.65 -46.23 -1.06
C GLU A 155 -31.73 -44.80 -1.62
N ASN A 156 -32.71 -44.51 -2.49
CA ASN A 156 -32.94 -43.16 -3.00
C ASN A 156 -33.32 -42.17 -1.89
N MET A 157 -34.13 -42.58 -0.91
CA MET A 157 -34.50 -41.75 0.25
C MET A 157 -33.27 -41.46 1.14
N GLU A 158 -32.43 -42.46 1.40
CA GLU A 158 -31.17 -42.28 2.13
C GLU A 158 -30.17 -41.39 1.41
N LEU A 159 -30.10 -41.46 0.07
CA LEU A 159 -29.28 -40.56 -0.75
C LEU A 159 -29.82 -39.13 -0.69
N ALA A 160 -31.13 -38.93 -0.76
CA ALA A 160 -31.76 -37.62 -0.60
C ALA A 160 -31.49 -37.02 0.80
N GLU A 161 -31.56 -37.83 1.86
CA GLU A 161 -31.18 -37.39 3.21
C GLU A 161 -29.70 -37.02 3.32
N LYS A 162 -28.79 -37.81 2.72
CA LYS A 162 -27.35 -37.51 2.70
C LYS A 162 -27.06 -36.19 1.98
N LEU A 163 -27.73 -35.94 0.84
CA LEU A 163 -27.63 -34.67 0.12
C LEU A 163 -28.19 -33.51 0.94
N LYS A 164 -29.35 -33.68 1.62
CA LYS A 164 -29.93 -32.66 2.50
C LYS A 164 -28.97 -32.29 3.64
N LYS A 165 -28.42 -33.29 4.34
CA LYS A 165 -27.43 -33.11 5.42
C LYS A 165 -26.16 -32.43 4.93
N LEU A 166 -25.73 -32.68 3.68
CA LEU A 166 -24.59 -32.01 3.08
C LEU A 166 -24.89 -30.53 2.80
N ILE A 167 -26.07 -30.21 2.26
CA ILE A 167 -26.53 -28.82 2.05
C ILE A 167 -26.58 -28.07 3.38
N GLU A 168 -27.23 -28.63 4.40
CA GLU A 168 -27.31 -28.04 5.76
C GLU A 168 -25.91 -27.78 6.36
N GLN A 169 -24.91 -28.63 6.08
CA GLN A 169 -23.52 -28.40 6.48
C GLN A 169 -22.84 -27.28 5.71
N TYR A 170 -23.13 -27.10 4.42
CA TYR A 170 -22.60 -25.99 3.63
C TYR A 170 -23.22 -24.65 4.07
N GLU A 171 -24.54 -24.60 4.28
CA GLU A 171 -25.24 -23.43 4.80
C GLU A 171 -24.66 -22.99 6.16
N LEU A 172 -24.47 -23.94 7.10
CA LEU A 172 -23.87 -23.65 8.40
C LEU A 172 -22.40 -23.17 8.29
N ARG A 173 -21.65 -23.67 7.30
CA ARG A 173 -20.27 -23.26 7.04
C ARG A 173 -20.22 -21.84 6.44
N GLU A 174 -21.13 -21.52 5.52
CA GLU A 174 -21.29 -20.20 4.92
C GLU A 174 -21.67 -19.16 5.99
N GLU A 175 -22.66 -19.46 6.83
CA GLU A 175 -23.00 -18.64 8.00
C GLU A 175 -21.79 -18.39 8.93
N HIS A 176 -20.93 -19.40 9.14
CA HIS A 176 -19.74 -19.24 9.96
C HIS A 176 -18.70 -18.34 9.29
N ILE A 177 -18.51 -18.49 7.97
CA ILE A 177 -17.62 -17.64 7.17
C ILE A 177 -18.10 -16.18 7.21
N ASP A 178 -19.40 -15.92 7.05
CA ASP A 178 -19.99 -14.58 7.16
C ASP A 178 -19.77 -13.94 8.54
N LYS A 179 -19.95 -14.72 9.61
CA LYS A 179 -19.69 -14.27 10.99
C LYS A 179 -18.21 -13.92 11.18
N VAL A 180 -17.29 -14.67 10.58
CA VAL A 180 -15.85 -14.38 10.61
C VAL A 180 -15.51 -13.14 9.77
N PHE A 181 -16.07 -12.99 8.57
CA PHE A 181 -15.90 -11.80 7.73
C PHE A 181 -16.38 -10.54 8.46
N LYS A 182 -17.58 -10.56 9.01
CA LYS A 182 -18.14 -9.43 9.77
C LYS A 182 -17.32 -9.09 11.01
N HIS A 183 -16.77 -10.09 11.71
CA HIS A 183 -15.83 -9.85 12.80
C HIS A 183 -14.54 -9.19 12.32
N LYS A 184 -13.99 -9.62 11.18
CA LYS A 184 -12.77 -9.05 10.58
C LYS A 184 -12.98 -7.63 10.06
N GLU A 185 -14.13 -7.35 9.45
CA GLU A 185 -14.50 -6.01 9.00
C GLU A 185 -14.64 -5.03 10.18
N LEU A 186 -15.34 -5.44 11.26
CA LEU A 186 -15.42 -4.63 12.49
C LEU A 186 -14.05 -4.44 13.16
N GLN A 187 -13.17 -5.45 13.11
CA GLN A 187 -11.79 -5.34 13.60
C GLN A 187 -10.97 -4.33 12.78
N GLN A 188 -11.15 -4.32 11.46
CA GLN A 188 -10.50 -3.40 10.53
C GLN A 188 -10.98 -1.96 10.77
N GLN A 189 -12.30 -1.73 10.78
CA GLN A 189 -12.90 -0.41 11.06
C GLN A 189 -12.43 0.17 12.41
N LEU A 190 -12.27 -0.67 13.43
CA LEU A 190 -11.74 -0.25 14.74
C LEU A 190 -10.25 0.13 14.70
N MET A 191 -9.45 -0.51 13.84
CA MET A 191 -8.06 -0.09 13.61
C MET A 191 -7.98 1.20 12.81
N ASP A 192 -8.77 1.34 11.75
CA ASP A 192 -8.81 2.54 10.91
C ASP A 192 -9.25 3.77 11.72
N ALA A 193 -10.29 3.63 12.55
CA ALA A 193 -10.73 4.70 13.46
C ALA A 193 -9.67 5.08 14.52
N LYS A 194 -8.87 4.10 15.00
CA LYS A 194 -7.74 4.38 15.91
C LYS A 194 -6.61 5.10 15.19
N LEU A 195 -6.28 4.68 13.97
CA LEU A 195 -5.26 5.30 13.14
C LEU A 195 -5.65 6.74 12.79
N GLN A 196 -6.88 6.96 12.33
CA GLN A 196 -7.41 8.29 12.05
C GLN A 196 -7.32 9.21 13.27
N ARG A 197 -7.76 8.74 14.45
CA ARG A 197 -7.66 9.52 15.70
C ARG A 197 -6.22 9.88 16.07
N ILE A 198 -5.26 8.98 15.85
CA ILE A 198 -3.83 9.27 16.09
C ILE A 198 -3.33 10.33 15.10
N THR A 199 -3.63 10.17 13.81
CA THR A 199 -3.25 11.11 12.75
C THR A 199 -3.83 12.51 12.99
N GLU A 200 -5.10 12.61 13.37
CA GLU A 200 -5.76 13.87 13.72
C GLU A 200 -5.11 14.52 14.95
N MET A 201 -4.81 13.75 15.99
CA MET A 201 -4.14 14.26 17.19
C MET A 201 -2.69 14.71 16.90
N MET A 202 -1.95 14.01 16.04
CA MET A 202 -0.62 14.44 15.59
C MET A 202 -0.71 15.75 14.80
N LYS A 203 -1.65 15.85 13.85
CA LYS A 203 -1.89 17.07 13.07
C LYS A 203 -2.28 18.25 13.97
N GLU A 204 -3.13 18.05 14.98
CA GLU A 204 -3.45 19.09 15.96
C GLU A 204 -2.23 19.60 16.73
N VAL A 205 -1.29 18.72 17.08
CA VAL A 205 -0.04 19.06 17.77
C VAL A 205 0.89 19.80 16.82
N GLU A 206 1.07 19.33 15.59
CA GLU A 206 1.86 19.98 14.54
C GLU A 206 1.34 21.40 14.25
N GLU A 207 0.02 21.57 14.08
CA GLU A 207 -0.57 22.90 13.88
C GLU A 207 -0.41 23.81 15.12
N LYS A 208 -0.48 23.27 16.34
CA LYS A 208 -0.23 24.03 17.58
C LYS A 208 1.23 24.50 17.64
N GLN A 209 2.18 23.60 17.38
CA GLN A 209 3.61 23.91 17.33
C GLN A 209 3.95 24.92 16.22
N GLN A 210 3.35 24.78 15.03
CA GLN A 210 3.53 25.73 13.94
C GLN A 210 3.00 27.13 14.31
N ARG A 211 1.80 27.21 14.90
CA ARG A 211 1.23 28.49 15.39
C ARG A 211 2.10 29.14 16.48
N GLU A 212 2.65 28.36 17.41
CA GLU A 212 3.57 28.84 18.44
C GLU A 212 4.90 29.33 17.84
N ARG A 213 5.46 28.57 16.89
CA ARG A 213 6.69 28.93 16.18
C ARG A 213 6.54 30.24 15.41
N ASP A 214 5.43 30.42 14.71
CA ASP A 214 5.16 31.63 13.93
C ASP A 214 4.88 32.83 14.85
N PHE A 215 4.23 32.62 16.00
CA PHE A 215 4.07 33.65 17.04
C PHE A 215 5.42 34.11 17.61
N LEU A 216 6.28 33.18 18.05
CA LEU A 216 7.60 33.48 18.59
C LEU A 216 8.51 34.15 17.56
N LEU A 217 8.47 33.70 16.30
CA LEU A 217 9.20 34.32 15.20
C LEU A 217 8.74 35.77 14.98
N LYS A 218 7.42 36.02 15.01
CA LYS A 218 6.86 37.36 14.89
C LYS A 218 7.32 38.27 16.03
N ASP A 219 7.14 37.86 17.28
CA ASP A 219 7.56 38.62 18.47
C ASP A 219 9.07 38.96 18.45
N ALA A 220 9.91 37.97 18.13
CA ALA A 220 11.35 38.18 17.97
C ALA A 220 11.67 39.19 16.85
N THR A 221 10.94 39.18 15.73
CA THR A 221 11.15 40.15 14.64
C THR A 221 10.67 41.56 14.99
N GLU A 222 9.60 41.70 15.78
CA GLU A 222 9.07 42.99 16.23
C GLU A 222 9.96 43.60 17.32
N SER A 223 10.41 42.80 18.29
CA SER A 223 11.40 43.19 19.31
C SER A 223 12.71 43.64 18.67
N ARG A 224 13.23 42.89 17.69
CA ARG A 224 14.44 43.28 16.93
C ARG A 224 14.25 44.63 16.23
N ARG A 225 13.14 44.85 15.51
CA ARG A 225 12.85 46.14 14.86
C ARG A 225 12.80 47.29 15.88
N LYS A 226 12.23 47.04 17.06
CA LYS A 226 12.20 48.03 18.15
C LYS A 226 13.60 48.36 18.65
N CYS A 227 14.48 47.38 18.82
CA CYS A 227 15.89 47.61 19.17
C CYS A 227 16.65 48.37 18.07
N GLU A 228 16.44 48.03 16.80
CA GLU A 228 17.02 48.73 15.64
C GLU A 228 16.63 50.22 15.63
N LEU A 229 15.33 50.52 15.81
CA LEU A 229 14.82 51.89 15.91
C LEU A 229 15.41 52.67 17.09
N MET A 230 15.49 52.05 18.28
CA MET A 230 16.07 52.69 19.47
C MET A 230 17.57 52.97 19.28
N LYS A 231 18.30 52.07 18.61
CA LYS A 231 19.72 52.26 18.27
C LYS A 231 19.93 53.38 17.25
N GLU A 232 19.02 53.53 16.28
CA GLU A 232 19.05 54.64 15.34
C GLU A 232 18.77 55.98 16.04
N GLN A 233 17.79 56.04 16.94
CA GLN A 233 17.53 57.21 17.80
C GLN A 233 18.73 57.55 18.69
N GLU A 234 19.36 56.56 19.33
CA GLU A 234 20.59 56.73 20.12
C GLU A 234 21.72 57.33 19.27
N THR A 235 21.87 56.87 18.03
CA THR A 235 22.87 57.36 17.08
C THR A 235 22.60 58.81 16.69
N GLN A 236 21.34 59.17 16.41
CA GLN A 236 20.92 60.54 16.11
C GLN A 236 21.15 61.49 17.30
N LEU A 237 20.83 61.06 18.53
CA LEU A 237 21.09 61.84 19.74
C LEU A 237 22.59 62.03 20.01
N LYS A 238 23.42 61.00 19.76
CA LYS A 238 24.89 61.12 19.82
C LYS A 238 25.43 62.10 18.79
N GLN A 239 24.90 62.10 17.57
CA GLN A 239 25.25 63.08 16.53
C GLN A 239 24.86 64.52 16.95
N GLN A 240 23.67 64.71 17.53
CA GLN A 240 23.28 66.01 18.09
C GLN A 240 24.21 66.44 19.24
N LEU A 241 24.57 65.53 20.14
CA LEU A 241 25.48 65.82 21.25
C LEU A 241 26.87 66.24 20.75
N SER A 242 27.41 65.55 19.73
CA SER A 242 28.66 65.93 19.06
C SER A 242 28.55 67.34 18.47
N LEU A 243 27.50 67.62 17.70
CA LEU A 243 27.28 68.93 17.09
C LEU A 243 27.14 70.06 18.12
N TYR A 244 26.60 69.79 19.31
CA TYR A 244 26.57 70.74 20.42
C TYR A 244 27.93 70.87 21.13
N MET A 245 28.72 69.80 21.23
CA MET A 245 30.11 69.87 21.68
C MET A 245 30.95 70.73 20.73
N ASP A 246 30.91 70.46 19.43
CA ASP A 246 31.67 71.20 18.40
C ASP A 246 31.36 72.71 18.48
N LYS A 247 30.07 73.07 18.59
CA LYS A 247 29.63 74.47 18.80
C LYS A 247 30.13 75.06 20.12
N PHE A 248 30.17 74.27 21.20
CA PHE A 248 30.69 74.75 22.48
C PHE A 248 32.21 74.99 22.43
N GLU A 249 32.94 74.14 21.70
CA GLU A 249 34.37 74.35 21.41
C GLU A 249 34.60 75.58 20.52
N GLU A 250 33.77 75.81 19.50
CA GLU A 250 33.77 77.06 18.72
C GLU A 250 33.52 78.30 19.60
N PHE A 251 32.54 78.25 20.50
CA PHE A 251 32.28 79.33 21.45
C PHE A 251 33.45 79.56 22.40
N GLN A 252 34.04 78.50 22.97
CA GLN A 252 35.23 78.59 23.83
C GLN A 252 36.44 79.15 23.08
N SER A 253 36.68 78.70 21.84
CA SER A 253 37.74 79.22 20.96
C SER A 253 37.53 80.70 20.66
N THR A 254 36.29 81.12 20.38
CA THR A 254 35.94 82.52 20.12
C THR A 254 36.05 83.38 21.39
N LEU A 255 35.65 82.86 22.55
CA LEU A 255 35.81 83.52 23.85
C LEU A 255 37.29 83.69 24.21
N ALA A 256 38.11 82.67 23.99
CA ALA A 256 39.55 82.72 24.20
C ALA A 256 40.22 83.78 23.32
N LYS A 257 39.93 83.78 22.01
CA LYS A 257 40.39 84.82 21.06
C LYS A 257 39.91 86.22 21.46
N SER A 258 38.67 86.36 21.92
CA SER A 258 38.14 87.64 22.38
C SER A 258 38.85 88.13 23.65
N ASN A 259 39.11 87.24 24.61
CA ASN A 259 39.90 87.55 25.81
C ASN A 259 41.34 87.95 25.44
N GLU A 260 41.97 87.25 24.48
CA GLU A 260 43.28 87.62 23.96
C GLU A 260 43.27 89.04 23.38
N VAL A 261 42.31 89.37 22.51
CA VAL A 261 42.10 90.72 21.96
C VAL A 261 41.85 91.77 23.06
N PHE A 262 41.10 91.45 24.12
CA PHE A 262 40.96 92.35 25.27
C PHE A 262 42.29 92.54 26.01
N THR A 263 43.12 91.51 26.16
CA THR A 263 44.44 91.64 26.78
C THR A 263 45.43 92.45 25.92
N THR A 264 45.42 92.29 24.59
CA THR A 264 46.26 93.10 23.71
C THR A 264 45.82 94.57 23.71
N PHE A 265 44.52 94.87 23.58
CA PHE A 265 44.02 96.24 23.71
C PHE A 265 44.35 96.87 25.07
N ARG A 266 44.31 96.09 26.16
CA ARG A 266 44.73 96.58 27.49
C ARG A 266 46.22 96.95 27.52
N GLN A 267 47.08 96.09 26.95
CA GLN A 267 48.51 96.37 26.83
C GLN A 267 48.78 97.58 25.92
N GLU A 268 48.03 97.76 24.83
CA GLU A 268 48.13 98.93 23.95
C GLU A 268 47.64 100.21 24.63
N MET A 269 46.52 100.17 25.36
CA MET A 269 46.05 101.27 26.22
C MET A 269 47.10 101.66 27.26
N GLU A 270 47.78 100.70 27.89
CA GLU A 270 48.89 100.99 28.80
C GLU A 270 50.10 101.59 28.08
N LYS A 271 50.51 101.06 26.92
CA LYS A 271 51.58 101.63 26.09
C LYS A 271 51.26 103.06 25.66
N MET A 272 50.02 103.31 25.23
CA MET A 272 49.51 104.62 24.84
C MET A 272 49.49 105.58 26.03
N THR A 273 49.00 105.14 27.21
CA THR A 273 49.03 105.92 28.46
C THR A 273 50.46 106.27 28.88
N LYS A 274 51.41 105.33 28.75
CA LYS A 274 52.85 105.58 28.98
C LYS A 274 53.41 106.60 27.98
N LYS A 275 53.01 106.54 26.70
CA LYS A 275 53.41 107.49 25.65
C LYS A 275 52.83 108.90 25.89
N ILE A 276 51.56 109.00 26.29
CA ILE A 276 50.93 110.27 26.71
C ILE A 276 51.69 110.89 27.87
N LYS A 277 51.96 110.13 28.95
CA LYS A 277 52.76 110.61 30.09
C LYS A 277 54.18 111.05 29.72
N LYS A 278 54.78 110.45 28.68
CA LYS A 278 56.08 110.87 28.14
C LYS A 278 55.95 112.21 27.40
N LEU A 279 54.97 112.34 26.52
CA LEU A 279 54.68 113.58 25.79
C LEU A 279 54.27 114.73 26.73
N GLU A 280 53.55 114.46 27.83
CA GLU A 280 53.24 115.46 28.87
C GLU A 280 54.51 115.96 29.59
N LYS A 281 55.45 115.06 29.90
CA LYS A 281 56.77 115.43 30.44
C LYS A 281 57.61 116.23 29.44
N GLU A 282 57.63 115.83 28.17
CA GLU A 282 58.33 116.57 27.11
C GLU A 282 57.68 117.94 26.89
N THR A 283 56.35 118.02 26.88
CA THR A 283 55.59 119.28 26.76
C THR A 283 55.88 120.23 27.92
N THR A 284 55.86 119.73 29.16
CA THR A 284 56.18 120.54 30.34
C THR A 284 57.64 121.01 30.31
N GLN A 285 58.60 120.15 29.96
CA GLN A 285 60.00 120.55 29.76
C GLN A 285 60.17 121.63 28.69
N TRP A 286 59.54 121.49 27.53
CA TRP A 286 59.57 122.52 26.47
C TRP A 286 58.96 123.83 26.93
N LYS A 287 57.86 123.78 27.70
CA LYS A 287 57.26 124.96 28.30
C LYS A 287 58.21 125.65 29.28
N THR A 288 58.87 124.91 30.17
CA THR A 288 59.88 125.46 31.10
C THR A 288 61.07 126.05 30.37
N LYS A 289 61.56 125.41 29.29
CA LYS A 289 62.63 125.94 28.44
C LYS A 289 62.22 127.26 27.76
N TRP A 290 61.00 127.32 27.24
CA TRP A 290 60.45 128.53 26.62
C TRP A 290 60.26 129.66 27.63
N GLU A 291 59.69 129.37 28.81
CA GLU A 291 59.55 130.32 29.92
C GLU A 291 60.93 130.86 30.36
N SER A 292 61.94 129.99 30.50
CA SER A 292 63.32 130.39 30.83
C SER A 292 63.99 131.22 29.74
N ASN A 293 63.80 130.89 28.46
CA ASN A 293 64.38 131.67 27.36
C ASN A 293 63.71 133.06 27.27
N ASN A 294 62.38 133.12 27.40
CA ASN A 294 61.64 134.37 27.43
C ASN A 294 62.02 135.24 28.65
N GLN A 295 62.30 134.62 29.81
CA GLN A 295 62.82 135.30 31.00
C GLN A 295 64.22 135.92 30.75
N ALA A 296 65.13 135.19 30.09
CA ALA A 296 66.44 135.73 29.71
C ALA A 296 66.33 136.85 28.66
N LEU A 297 65.36 136.75 27.75
CA LEU A 297 65.07 137.76 26.74
C LEU A 297 64.50 139.06 27.36
N LEU A 298 63.68 138.93 28.41
CA LEU A 298 63.24 140.06 29.25
C LEU A 298 64.42 140.71 30.00
N GLN A 299 65.32 139.91 30.60
CA GLN A 299 66.52 140.44 31.27
C GLN A 299 67.43 141.22 30.30
N MET A 300 67.67 140.71 29.09
CA MET A 300 68.39 141.46 28.04
C MET A 300 67.69 142.77 27.65
N ALA A 301 66.35 142.80 27.63
CA ALA A 301 65.61 144.02 27.37
C ALA A 301 65.78 145.05 28.51
N GLU A 302 65.75 144.61 29.77
CA GLU A 302 66.00 145.45 30.94
C GLU A 302 67.43 146.04 30.92
N GLU A 303 68.47 145.21 30.71
CA GLU A 303 69.87 145.65 30.59
C GLU A 303 70.06 146.70 29.48
N LYS A 304 69.40 146.51 28.33
CA LYS A 304 69.42 147.47 27.23
C LYS A 304 68.83 148.82 27.64
N THR A 305 67.66 148.84 28.29
CA THR A 305 67.04 150.10 28.74
C THR A 305 67.90 150.84 29.78
N LEU A 306 68.61 150.11 30.63
CA LEU A 306 69.60 150.65 31.57
C LEU A 306 70.77 151.32 30.83
N ARG A 307 71.37 150.65 29.84
CA ARG A 307 72.43 151.25 29.01
C ARG A 307 71.99 152.50 28.27
N ASP A 308 70.81 152.49 27.66
CA ASP A 308 70.26 153.66 26.94
C ASP A 308 70.04 154.86 27.89
N GLY A 309 69.66 154.60 29.15
CA GLY A 309 69.58 155.60 30.22
C GLY A 309 70.95 156.21 30.57
N HIS A 310 71.98 155.36 30.76
CA HIS A 310 73.35 155.82 31.01
C HIS A 310 73.93 156.63 29.83
N PHE A 311 73.64 156.23 28.59
CA PHE A 311 74.11 156.93 27.40
C PHE A 311 73.53 158.34 27.30
N LYS A 312 72.21 158.51 27.51
CA LYS A 312 71.57 159.84 27.56
C LYS A 312 72.17 160.74 28.64
N ALA A 313 72.48 160.20 29.81
CA ALA A 313 73.09 160.95 30.91
C ALA A 313 74.53 161.42 30.60
N LEU A 314 75.28 160.67 29.80
CA LEU A 314 76.60 161.08 29.28
C LEU A 314 76.48 162.14 28.18
N GLN A 315 75.55 161.97 27.25
CA GLN A 315 75.33 162.90 26.14
C GLN A 315 74.95 164.30 26.65
N GLY A 316 74.09 164.40 27.67
CA GLY A 316 73.74 165.68 28.30
C GLY A 316 74.91 166.40 29.01
N LYS A 317 75.93 165.67 29.47
CA LYS A 317 77.15 166.28 30.04
C LYS A 317 78.06 166.86 28.95
N LEU A 318 78.09 166.22 27.78
CA LEU A 318 78.87 166.65 26.61
C LEU A 318 78.37 168.00 26.05
N GLU A 319 77.05 168.15 25.89
CA GLU A 319 76.42 169.40 25.44
C GLU A 319 76.65 170.60 26.38
N LEU A 320 76.83 170.35 27.68
CA LEU A 320 77.13 171.40 28.65
C LEU A 320 78.58 171.87 28.53
N LEU A 321 79.52 170.93 28.31
CA LEU A 321 80.93 171.22 28.03
C LEU A 321 81.10 172.04 26.74
N GLU A 322 80.40 171.67 25.66
CA GLU A 322 80.46 172.42 24.40
C GLU A 322 80.02 173.88 24.53
N ARG A 323 78.96 174.15 25.32
CA ARG A 323 78.50 175.53 25.55
C ARG A 323 79.55 176.35 26.30
N LEU A 324 80.27 175.76 27.25
CA LEU A 324 81.30 176.43 28.03
C LEU A 324 82.51 176.83 27.15
N CYS A 325 82.98 175.92 26.29
CA CYS A 325 84.09 176.19 25.37
C CYS A 325 83.76 177.34 24.40
N ARG A 326 82.56 177.34 23.79
CA ARG A 326 82.13 178.40 22.85
C ARG A 326 82.04 179.79 23.50
N ALA A 327 81.78 179.88 24.81
CA ALA A 327 81.82 181.14 25.55
C ALA A 327 83.26 181.65 25.74
N LEU A 328 84.16 180.79 26.22
CA LEU A 328 85.57 181.13 26.48
C LEU A 328 86.35 181.51 25.20
N GLN A 329 86.05 180.88 24.06
CA GLN A 329 86.63 181.28 22.78
C GLN A 329 86.28 182.72 22.37
N LYS A 330 85.11 183.23 22.79
CA LYS A 330 84.60 184.53 22.36
C LYS A 330 85.30 185.69 23.09
N GLU A 331 85.55 185.54 24.39
CA GLU A 331 86.32 186.53 25.17
C GLU A 331 87.80 186.61 24.75
N ARG A 332 88.41 185.48 24.35
CA ARG A 332 89.81 185.47 23.87
C ARG A 332 90.00 186.36 22.63
N ASN A 333 89.03 186.37 21.72
CA ASN A 333 89.13 187.14 20.47
C ASN A 333 88.96 188.66 20.70
N ASP A 334 88.22 189.07 21.73
CA ASP A 334 88.05 190.48 22.12
C ASP A 334 89.34 191.12 22.68
N LEU A 335 90.22 190.31 23.28
CA LEU A 335 91.50 190.78 23.81
C LEU A 335 92.59 190.92 22.73
N ASN A 336 92.63 189.99 21.77
CA ASN A 336 93.72 189.94 20.79
C ASN A 336 93.70 191.15 19.81
N ASN A 337 92.51 191.64 19.46
CA ASN A 337 92.35 192.79 18.57
C ASN A 337 92.78 194.14 19.19
N ARG A 338 92.99 194.21 20.52
CA ARG A 338 93.46 195.43 21.21
C ARG A 338 94.98 195.55 21.34
N LEU A 339 95.74 194.47 21.10
CA LEU A 339 97.19 194.45 21.24
C LEU A 339 97.96 194.70 19.93
N SER A 340 97.32 194.58 18.77
CA SER A 340 97.98 194.66 17.46
C SER A 340 98.29 196.10 16.96
N LEU A 341 98.28 197.11 17.83
CA LEU A 341 98.32 198.53 17.44
C LEU A 341 99.64 199.25 17.81
N LEU A 342 100.70 198.54 18.24
CA LEU A 342 101.87 199.20 18.84
C LEU A 342 103.29 198.63 18.63
N GLN A 343 103.57 197.71 17.69
CA GLN A 343 104.97 197.43 17.32
C GLN A 343 105.16 196.78 15.93
N GLU A 344 106.06 197.33 15.11
CA GLU A 344 106.60 196.73 13.87
C GLU A 344 108.14 196.65 13.95
N GLN A 345 108.73 195.49 13.60
CA GLN A 345 109.87 195.31 12.66
C GLN A 345 110.56 193.92 12.81
N GLU A 346 110.94 193.34 11.66
CA GLU A 346 111.93 192.23 11.45
C GLU A 346 111.60 190.81 12.01
N ASP A 347 111.96 189.67 11.39
CA ASP A 347 112.34 189.28 10.00
C ASP A 347 112.26 187.73 9.84
N LYS A 348 112.14 187.21 8.61
CA LYS A 348 112.31 185.80 8.07
C LYS A 348 112.21 184.51 8.96
N GLY A 349 111.59 183.44 8.41
CA GLY A 349 112.24 182.09 8.39
C GLY A 349 111.45 180.79 8.74
N THR A 350 111.03 180.05 7.70
CA THR A 350 110.96 178.56 7.48
C THR A 350 111.03 177.47 8.60
N ALA A 351 110.15 176.45 8.42
CA ALA A 351 110.41 174.98 8.31
C ALA A 351 110.26 173.95 9.48
N ALA A 352 109.61 172.82 9.11
CA ALA A 352 109.79 171.39 9.49
C ALA A 352 109.35 170.79 10.86
N ALA A 353 108.44 169.78 10.79
CA ALA A 353 108.54 168.32 11.10
C ALA A 353 109.57 167.79 12.16
N PRO A 354 109.49 166.54 12.70
CA PRO A 354 108.83 165.31 12.15
C PRO A 354 108.25 164.24 13.17
N GLU A 355 107.90 163.04 12.65
CA GLU A 355 107.93 161.66 13.28
C GLU A 355 107.00 161.36 14.51
N ASP A 356 106.50 160.14 14.87
CA ASP A 356 106.53 158.75 14.32
C ASP A 356 105.56 157.81 15.12
N GLN A 357 105.28 156.51 14.82
CA GLN A 357 105.12 155.67 13.60
C GLN A 357 104.47 154.29 14.01
N ARG A 358 103.76 153.59 13.07
CA ARG A 358 103.50 152.10 13.00
C ARG A 358 102.57 151.42 14.06
N GLN A 359 101.94 150.24 13.85
CA GLN A 359 101.80 149.31 12.69
C GLN A 359 100.53 148.40 12.76
N GLU A 360 100.23 147.68 11.67
CA GLU A 360 99.20 146.62 11.50
C GLU A 360 99.77 145.17 11.73
N PRO A 361 99.24 144.03 11.20
CA PRO A 361 97.87 143.49 10.91
C PRO A 361 97.70 141.99 11.36
N SER A 362 96.72 141.24 10.77
CA SER A 362 96.68 139.75 10.51
C SER A 362 96.56 138.78 11.73
N GLU A 363 96.08 137.52 11.66
CA GLU A 363 95.22 136.69 10.76
C GLU A 363 94.83 135.39 11.53
N GLU A 364 93.97 134.50 10.94
CA GLU A 364 93.98 133.02 11.15
C GLU A 364 93.62 132.39 12.54
N GLU A 365 93.15 131.14 12.73
CA GLU A 365 92.44 130.12 11.89
C GLU A 365 91.85 129.00 12.83
N GLU A 366 91.22 127.94 12.27
CA GLU A 366 90.80 126.63 12.88
C GLU A 366 89.72 126.68 14.01
N GLY A 367 88.96 125.65 14.40
CA GLY A 367 88.74 124.21 14.06
C GLY A 367 87.76 123.64 15.15
N GLU A 368 87.03 122.52 15.06
CA GLU A 368 86.77 121.45 14.07
C GLU A 368 85.26 121.02 14.21
N VAL A 369 84.53 120.65 13.14
CA VAL A 369 84.14 119.29 12.70
C VAL A 369 83.47 118.35 13.74
N ASP A 370 82.17 118.09 13.54
CA ASP A 370 81.53 116.75 13.40
C ASP A 370 80.02 116.96 13.13
N GLY A 371 79.33 116.32 12.18
CA GLY A 371 79.75 115.26 11.26
C GLY A 371 79.28 113.88 11.71
N GLU A 372 78.09 113.45 11.26
CA GLU A 372 77.84 112.09 10.75
C GLU A 372 76.43 111.92 10.16
N GLU A 373 76.34 111.12 9.10
CA GLU A 373 75.14 110.75 8.34
C GLU A 373 74.86 109.23 8.46
N GLY A 374 73.79 108.74 7.80
CA GLY A 374 73.64 107.33 7.42
C GLY A 374 72.76 106.45 8.33
N GLU A 375 72.24 105.29 7.91
CA GLU A 375 71.91 104.71 6.59
C GLU A 375 70.68 103.78 6.83
N VAL A 376 69.63 103.70 5.97
CA VAL A 376 69.36 102.80 4.82
C VAL A 376 69.60 101.27 5.02
N LEU A 377 68.72 100.44 4.40
CA LEU A 377 68.83 98.99 4.06
C LEU A 377 68.60 97.94 5.19
N GLU A 378 68.12 96.70 4.98
CA GLU A 378 67.27 96.04 3.95
C GLU A 378 66.75 94.65 4.48
N GLU A 379 66.25 93.77 3.60
CA GLU A 379 65.93 92.32 3.76
C GLU A 379 64.74 91.88 4.66
N GLY A 380 64.07 90.75 4.40
CA GLY A 380 64.18 89.79 3.28
C GLY A 380 63.51 88.42 3.58
N ASP A 381 63.05 87.74 2.52
CA ASP A 381 62.46 86.38 2.42
C ASP A 381 61.20 86.00 3.27
N ARG A 382 60.14 85.29 2.81
CA ARG A 382 59.85 84.32 1.71
C ARG A 382 59.96 82.84 2.13
N GLN A 383 58.84 82.11 2.12
CA GLN A 383 58.66 80.89 1.30
C GLN A 383 57.24 80.29 1.39
N GLU A 384 56.86 79.63 0.30
CA GLU A 384 55.62 78.87 0.08
C GLU A 384 55.93 77.36 0.14
N MET A 385 54.95 76.50 0.47
CA MET A 385 54.52 75.40 -0.42
C MET A 385 53.34 74.59 0.17
N GLU A 386 52.37 74.30 -0.71
CA GLU A 386 51.86 72.97 -1.10
C GLU A 386 52.12 71.77 -0.16
N GLY A 387 51.21 70.82 0.05
CA GLY A 387 50.05 70.40 -0.76
C GLY A 387 50.23 68.98 -1.30
N VAL A 388 49.13 68.21 -1.46
CA VAL A 388 48.93 66.96 -2.25
C VAL A 388 48.21 65.82 -1.48
N HIS A 389 47.25 65.19 -2.17
CA HIS A 389 46.48 64.00 -1.78
C HIS A 389 47.18 62.68 -2.12
N GLN A 390 46.72 61.57 -1.51
CA GLN A 390 46.06 60.41 -2.19
C GLN A 390 46.44 59.04 -1.57
N ALA A 391 45.50 58.08 -1.62
CA ALA A 391 45.61 56.72 -1.07
C ALA A 391 46.00 55.66 -2.13
N PRO A 392 46.45 54.46 -1.72
CA PRO A 392 45.74 53.24 -2.15
C PRO A 392 45.71 52.04 -1.13
N ARG A 393 44.94 51.00 -1.46
CA ARG A 393 44.79 49.65 -0.81
C ARG A 393 45.90 48.64 -1.25
N PRO A 394 45.86 47.30 -0.95
CA PRO A 394 45.50 46.48 0.24
C PRO A 394 46.69 45.53 0.65
N PRO A 395 46.51 44.41 1.40
CA PRO A 395 46.43 43.06 0.76
C PRO A 395 45.56 41.98 1.49
N GLU A 396 45.78 40.68 1.18
CA GLU A 396 44.85 39.51 1.24
C GLU A 396 45.04 38.49 2.41
N LEU A 397 44.30 37.34 2.31
CA LEU A 397 44.46 35.96 2.88
C LEU A 397 43.26 35.50 3.77
N ASP A 398 42.80 34.22 3.81
CA ASP A 398 42.84 33.04 2.91
C ASP A 398 41.88 31.92 3.47
N SER A 399 41.53 30.90 2.66
CA SER A 399 41.07 29.53 3.05
C SER A 399 39.67 29.34 3.73
N SER A 400 38.89 28.25 3.57
CA SER A 400 38.90 27.10 2.62
C SER A 400 37.61 26.22 2.72
N LEU A 401 37.34 25.41 1.67
CA LEU A 401 36.54 24.14 1.63
C LEU A 401 35.00 24.20 1.90
N ALA A 402 34.12 23.35 1.32
CA ALA A 402 34.28 22.17 0.45
C ALA A 402 33.09 21.98 -0.54
N ASP A 403 33.31 21.21 -1.61
CA ASP A 403 32.29 20.70 -2.56
C ASP A 403 31.41 19.55 -2.00
N THR A 404 30.25 19.32 -2.61
CA THR A 404 29.72 17.95 -2.84
C THR A 404 28.70 17.92 -3.98
N ASP A 405 28.76 16.85 -4.79
CA ASP A 405 28.05 16.70 -6.06
C ASP A 405 26.59 16.20 -5.98
N ILE A 406 25.80 16.70 -6.92
CA ILE A 406 24.92 15.98 -7.86
C ILE A 406 24.46 14.56 -7.46
N THR A 407 23.14 14.34 -7.45
CA THR A 407 22.54 13.12 -8.02
C THR A 407 21.19 13.43 -8.66
N THR A 408 21.10 13.20 -9.97
CA THR A 408 19.88 13.25 -10.78
C THR A 408 19.34 11.82 -10.92
N THR A 409 18.05 11.59 -10.66
CA THR A 409 17.39 10.32 -10.98
C THR A 409 16.29 10.51 -12.01
N ALA A 410 16.28 9.64 -13.02
CA ALA A 410 15.61 9.85 -14.29
C ALA A 410 14.22 9.21 -14.38
N THR A 411 13.37 9.83 -15.21
CA THR A 411 12.09 9.29 -15.66
C THR A 411 12.30 8.11 -16.61
N THR A 412 11.69 6.96 -16.33
CA THR A 412 11.59 5.84 -17.29
C THR A 412 10.14 5.57 -17.68
N THR A 413 9.76 6.05 -18.86
CA THR A 413 8.57 5.62 -19.59
C THR A 413 8.80 4.20 -20.13
N SER A 414 7.79 3.34 -20.07
CA SER A 414 7.76 2.10 -20.87
C SER A 414 6.32 1.76 -21.25
N GLN A 415 6.11 1.57 -22.54
CA GLN A 415 4.83 1.20 -23.15
C GLN A 415 4.72 -0.33 -23.21
N SER A 416 3.48 -0.85 -23.11
CA SER A 416 3.09 -2.15 -23.64
C SER A 416 1.61 -2.09 -24.02
N ALA A 417 1.23 -2.80 -25.09
CA ALA A 417 0.01 -2.56 -25.86
C ALA A 417 -1.01 -3.71 -25.79
N ASP A 418 -2.24 -3.40 -26.24
CA ASP A 418 -3.33 -4.30 -26.66
C ASP A 418 -3.92 -5.27 -25.58
N THR A 419 -5.19 -5.68 -25.59
CA THR A 419 -6.33 -5.57 -26.52
C THR A 419 -7.64 -5.52 -25.70
N PRO A 420 -8.75 -4.90 -26.16
CA PRO A 420 -10.04 -5.02 -25.48
C PRO A 420 -10.78 -6.31 -25.85
N THR A 421 -11.37 -7.00 -24.86
CA THR A 421 -12.33 -8.09 -25.08
C THR A 421 -13.73 -7.64 -24.72
N ALA A 422 -14.64 -7.67 -25.69
CA ALA A 422 -16.07 -7.52 -25.44
C ALA A 422 -16.66 -8.87 -25.07
N GLN A 423 -17.57 -8.89 -24.09
CA GLN A 423 -18.47 -10.01 -23.89
C GLN A 423 -19.84 -9.51 -23.45
N GLN A 424 -20.85 -9.90 -24.22
CA GLN A 424 -22.26 -9.85 -23.83
C GLN A 424 -22.58 -11.14 -23.07
N ASP A 425 -23.41 -11.02 -22.04
CA ASP A 425 -24.51 -11.94 -21.74
C ASP A 425 -25.62 -11.10 -21.05
#